data_AF-A0A929DII9-F1
#
_entry.id   AF-A0A929DII9-F1
#
_cell.length_a   1.000
_cell.length_b   1.000
_cell.length_c   1.000
_cell.angle_alpha   90.00
_cell.angle_beta   90.00
_cell.angle_gamma   90.00
#
_symmetry.space_group_name_H-M   'P 1'
#
loop_
_entity.id
_entity.type
_entity.pdbx_description
1 polymer ?
#
loop_
_entity_poly.entity_id
_entity_poly.type
_entity_poly.pdbx_seq_one_letter_code
_entity_poly.pdbx_strand_id
1 'polypeptide(L)'
;KLQIIREQMQRKKVTYHLLTALDDIAWTFNIRGTDIHYNPLVTAYSVISETFVYLFINQKKLPEQLKQKLIDDGLEIKPYDEIMKFLSGLDTSDVILISPGSTSFSLFNSIPEKVKVVEDISIPTRLKAIKNDIEIDHIRNVMVKDGVALTKFFFWLEQNLGKERITEISASKKLEAFRREQENFVHPSFATIAGYGPHGAVVHYEATPETDVELKQEGLFLLDSGGHYLDGTTDITRTNALGQPTAEQKHDFTLALQGTINLALIEFPEGTKGYQIEILARKALWENGLNYGHGTGHGVGFFLNVHEGPQTIGTGASGKTQVPMEPGMLTSDEPGIYREGEYGIRTENLILCIPSKETEFGKFLKFETVTLCFIDTCLINIPLLNNEELDWLNKYHRKVYEKLSPHLDEDERKWLEAKCRNLTRNS
;
A
#
# COMPACT_ATOMS: atom_id res chain seq x y z
N LYS A 1 18.36 -8.90 -11.36
CA LYS A 1 17.91 -9.24 -9.97
C LYS A 1 18.76 -10.35 -9.35
N LEU A 2 18.84 -11.55 -9.94
CA LEU A 2 19.62 -12.68 -9.40
C LEU A 2 21.09 -12.35 -9.08
N GLN A 3 21.76 -11.61 -9.97
CA GLN A 3 23.15 -11.18 -9.73
C GLN A 3 23.28 -10.34 -8.44
N ILE A 4 22.43 -9.33 -8.26
CA ILE A 4 22.42 -8.48 -7.05
C ILE A 4 22.14 -9.32 -5.80
N ILE A 5 21.22 -10.29 -5.88
CA ILE A 5 20.93 -11.20 -4.77
C ILE A 5 22.18 -12.01 -4.41
N ARG A 6 22.88 -12.59 -5.39
CA ARG A 6 24.13 -13.34 -5.19
C ARG A 6 25.24 -12.49 -4.57
N GLU A 7 25.38 -11.24 -4.99
CA GLU A 7 26.33 -10.30 -4.38
C GLU A 7 26.03 -10.05 -2.89
N GLN A 8 24.75 -9.93 -2.51
CA GLN A 8 24.36 -9.82 -1.10
C GLN A 8 24.57 -11.13 -0.33
N MET A 9 24.33 -12.28 -0.96
CA MET A 9 24.63 -13.60 -0.38
C MET A 9 26.12 -13.73 -0.04
N GLN A 10 27.01 -13.34 -0.96
CA GLN A 10 28.47 -13.34 -0.75
C GLN A 10 28.87 -12.45 0.43
N ARG A 11 28.32 -11.24 0.54
CA ARG A 11 28.56 -10.33 1.68
C ARG A 11 28.11 -10.93 3.01
N LYS A 12 27.00 -11.69 3.00
CA LYS A 12 26.47 -12.41 4.16
C LYS A 12 27.19 -13.74 4.44
N LYS A 13 28.07 -14.19 3.54
CA LYS A 13 28.77 -15.48 3.61
C LYS A 13 27.81 -16.66 3.72
N VAL A 14 26.76 -16.65 2.90
CA VAL A 14 25.76 -17.73 2.79
C VAL A 14 25.87 -18.42 1.44
N THR A 15 25.79 -19.75 1.41
CA THR A 15 25.86 -20.56 0.18
C THR A 15 24.49 -20.70 -0.47
N TYR A 16 23.42 -20.71 0.33
CA TYR A 16 22.04 -20.81 -0.13
C TYR A 16 21.17 -19.70 0.45
N HIS A 17 20.20 -19.25 -0.33
CA HIS A 17 19.10 -18.42 0.14
C HIS A 17 17.77 -19.10 -0.16
N LEU A 18 17.05 -19.46 0.90
CA LEU A 18 15.69 -19.98 0.79
C LEU A 18 14.70 -18.82 0.72
N LEU A 19 13.93 -18.77 -0.36
CA LEU A 19 12.79 -17.87 -0.52
C LEU A 19 11.50 -18.65 -0.27
N THR A 20 10.74 -18.21 0.73
CA THR A 20 9.43 -18.76 1.08
C THR A 20 8.29 -17.76 0.95
N ALA A 21 8.60 -16.46 0.99
CA ALA A 21 7.63 -15.40 0.74
C ALA A 21 7.30 -15.36 -0.76
N LEU A 22 6.02 -15.45 -1.11
CA LEU A 22 5.59 -15.60 -2.51
C LEU A 22 5.84 -14.33 -3.33
N ASP A 23 5.78 -13.16 -2.71
CA ASP A 23 6.09 -11.85 -3.28
C ASP A 23 7.59 -11.69 -3.57
N ASP A 24 8.47 -12.22 -2.72
CA ASP A 24 9.91 -12.28 -3.02
C ASP A 24 10.19 -13.13 -4.26
N ILE A 25 9.52 -14.27 -4.39
CA ILE A 25 9.66 -15.19 -5.54
C ILE A 25 9.12 -14.50 -6.80
N ALA A 26 7.91 -13.94 -6.73
CA ALA A 26 7.27 -13.22 -7.83
C ALA A 26 8.12 -12.03 -8.31
N TRP A 27 8.69 -11.26 -7.38
CA TRP A 27 9.58 -10.15 -7.71
C TRP A 27 10.90 -10.62 -8.30
N THR A 28 11.50 -11.68 -7.75
CA THR A 28 12.83 -12.16 -8.18
C THR A 28 12.81 -12.63 -9.63
N PHE A 29 11.74 -13.32 -10.03
CA PHE A 29 11.61 -13.94 -11.35
C PHE A 29 10.70 -13.18 -12.32
N ASN A 30 10.14 -12.03 -11.91
CA ASN A 30 9.17 -11.27 -12.68
C ASN A 30 7.97 -12.12 -13.16
N ILE A 31 7.47 -12.98 -12.28
CA ILE A 31 6.27 -13.81 -12.53
C ILE A 31 5.12 -13.32 -11.65
N ARG A 32 3.88 -13.56 -12.10
CA ARG A 32 2.64 -13.26 -11.40
C ARG A 32 1.66 -14.41 -11.55
N GLY A 33 0.70 -14.50 -10.65
CA GLY A 33 -0.32 -15.55 -10.67
C GLY A 33 -1.59 -15.13 -9.93
N THR A 34 -2.50 -16.08 -9.77
CA THR A 34 -3.80 -15.86 -9.13
C THR A 34 -4.05 -16.88 -8.02
N ASP A 35 -2.98 -17.42 -7.41
CA ASP A 35 -3.10 -18.46 -6.40
C ASP A 35 -3.62 -17.93 -5.06
N ILE A 36 -3.37 -16.65 -4.78
CA ILE A 36 -3.77 -15.96 -3.55
C ILE A 36 -4.81 -14.91 -3.92
N HIS A 37 -5.93 -14.90 -3.21
CA HIS A 37 -6.96 -13.89 -3.43
C HIS A 37 -6.39 -12.48 -3.18
N TYR A 38 -6.75 -11.53 -4.05
CA TYR A 38 -6.25 -10.15 -4.10
C TYR A 38 -4.75 -9.95 -4.31
N ASN A 39 -3.89 -10.95 -4.20
CA ASN A 39 -2.45 -10.77 -4.35
C ASN A 39 -1.97 -11.53 -5.59
N PRO A 40 -1.32 -10.88 -6.58
CA PRO A 40 -0.97 -11.48 -7.87
C PRO A 40 0.23 -12.43 -7.77
N LEU A 41 0.15 -13.43 -6.89
CA LEU A 41 1.21 -14.29 -6.43
C LEU A 41 1.06 -15.72 -6.93
N VAL A 42 2.18 -16.44 -6.94
CA VAL A 42 2.26 -17.85 -7.33
C VAL A 42 2.80 -18.64 -6.14
N THR A 43 2.10 -19.71 -5.75
CA THR A 43 2.55 -20.63 -4.71
C THR A 43 3.76 -21.42 -5.20
N ALA A 44 4.93 -21.10 -4.64
CA ALA A 44 6.20 -21.71 -4.98
C ALA A 44 7.18 -21.58 -3.80
N TYR A 45 8.29 -22.33 -3.86
CA TYR A 45 9.51 -22.07 -3.11
C TYR A 45 10.65 -21.82 -4.07
N SER A 46 11.69 -21.13 -3.62
CA SER A 46 12.93 -21.01 -4.39
C SER A 46 14.15 -21.17 -3.51
N VAL A 47 15.19 -21.82 -4.06
CA VAL A 47 16.52 -21.81 -3.49
C VAL A 47 17.48 -21.20 -4.49
N ILE A 48 18.14 -20.12 -4.08
CA ILE A 48 19.18 -19.47 -4.88
C ILE A 48 20.52 -19.92 -4.32
N SER A 49 21.43 -20.35 -5.19
CA SER A 49 22.84 -20.58 -4.87
C SER A 49 23.73 -19.64 -5.70
N GLU A 50 25.05 -19.73 -5.49
CA GLU A 50 26.01 -18.97 -6.29
C GLU A 50 25.97 -19.34 -7.79
N THR A 51 25.64 -20.59 -8.12
CA THR A 51 25.77 -21.12 -9.50
C THR A 51 24.46 -21.57 -10.12
N PHE A 52 23.45 -21.94 -9.32
CA PHE A 52 22.15 -22.42 -9.80
C PHE A 52 20.99 -21.75 -9.05
N VAL A 53 19.78 -21.93 -9.58
CA VAL A 53 18.54 -21.50 -8.94
C VAL A 53 17.50 -22.58 -9.12
N TYR A 54 16.90 -23.04 -8.03
CA TYR A 54 15.74 -23.93 -8.07
C TYR A 54 14.45 -23.16 -7.84
N LEU A 55 13.47 -23.38 -8.71
CA LEU A 55 12.08 -22.96 -8.52
C LEU A 55 11.20 -24.20 -8.31
N PHE A 56 10.73 -24.39 -7.08
CA PHE A 56 9.84 -25.49 -6.69
C PHE A 56 8.39 -25.04 -6.85
N ILE A 57 7.71 -25.55 -7.87
CA ILE A 57 6.37 -25.09 -8.26
C ILE A 57 5.57 -26.23 -8.90
N ASN A 58 4.24 -26.19 -8.76
CA ASN A 58 3.38 -27.06 -9.54
C ASN A 58 3.47 -26.68 -11.03
N GLN A 59 4.19 -27.50 -11.80
CA GLN A 59 4.49 -27.23 -13.22
C GLN A 59 3.25 -27.09 -14.10
N LYS A 60 2.10 -27.64 -13.70
CA LYS A 60 0.83 -27.47 -14.44
C LYS A 60 0.34 -26.02 -14.48
N LYS A 61 0.86 -25.16 -13.58
CA LYS A 61 0.54 -23.73 -13.53
C LYS A 61 1.34 -22.91 -14.54
N LEU A 62 2.41 -23.46 -15.11
CA LEU A 62 3.30 -22.73 -16.01
C LEU A 62 2.87 -22.94 -17.46
N PRO A 63 2.49 -21.88 -18.19
CA PRO A 63 2.40 -21.94 -19.64
C PRO A 63 3.75 -22.36 -20.23
N GLU A 64 3.73 -23.17 -21.30
CA GLU A 64 4.97 -23.77 -21.86
C GLU A 64 5.99 -22.71 -22.29
N GLN A 65 5.54 -21.60 -22.86
CA GLN A 65 6.41 -20.47 -23.24
C GLN A 65 7.09 -19.83 -22.03
N LEU A 66 6.37 -19.67 -20.91
CA LEU A 66 6.93 -19.13 -19.67
C LEU A 66 7.93 -20.12 -19.06
N LYS A 67 7.57 -21.42 -19.06
CA LYS A 67 8.45 -22.48 -18.57
C LYS A 67 9.79 -22.49 -19.32
N GLN A 68 9.76 -22.44 -20.64
CA GLN A 68 10.97 -22.40 -21.45
C GLN A 68 11.79 -21.14 -21.17
N LYS A 69 11.15 -19.96 -21.10
CA LYS A 69 11.85 -18.71 -20.78
C LYS A 69 12.56 -18.76 -19.43
N LEU A 70 11.92 -19.32 -18.39
CA LEU A 70 12.54 -19.47 -17.07
C LEU A 70 13.77 -20.40 -17.12
N ILE A 71 13.70 -21.47 -17.92
CA ILE A 71 14.84 -22.39 -18.13
C ILE A 71 15.97 -21.65 -18.87
N ASP A 72 15.65 -20.88 -19.89
CA ASP A 72 16.63 -20.07 -20.66
C ASP A 72 17.29 -18.99 -19.77
N ASP A 73 16.56 -18.46 -18.79
CA ASP A 73 17.07 -17.55 -17.74
C ASP A 73 17.91 -18.28 -16.67
N GLY A 74 18.11 -19.60 -16.80
CA GLY A 74 18.99 -20.41 -15.96
C GLY A 74 18.33 -20.98 -14.71
N LEU A 75 16.99 -21.06 -14.65
CA LEU A 75 16.28 -21.69 -13.55
C LEU A 75 16.08 -23.19 -13.80
N GLU A 76 16.27 -23.98 -12.76
CA GLU A 76 15.87 -25.37 -12.71
C GLU A 76 14.51 -25.51 -12.02
N ILE A 77 13.51 -25.96 -12.79
CA ILE A 77 12.14 -26.10 -12.30
C ILE A 77 11.98 -27.50 -11.69
N LYS A 78 11.59 -27.55 -10.41
CA LYS A 78 11.36 -28.80 -9.65
C LYS A 78 9.90 -28.88 -9.19
N PRO A 79 9.36 -30.10 -8.94
CA PRO A 79 8.07 -30.26 -8.27
C PRO A 79 8.03 -29.53 -6.92
N TYR A 80 6.87 -28.97 -6.57
CA TYR A 80 6.70 -28.15 -5.36
C TYR A 80 7.07 -28.88 -4.06
N ASP A 81 6.78 -30.18 -3.99
CA ASP A 81 6.99 -31.07 -2.85
C ASP A 81 8.45 -31.53 -2.67
N GLU A 82 9.31 -31.33 -3.67
CA GLU A 82 10.73 -31.69 -3.59
C GLU A 82 11.57 -30.73 -2.73
N ILE A 83 11.02 -29.60 -2.28
CA ILE A 83 11.75 -28.61 -1.47
C ILE A 83 12.32 -29.23 -0.19
N MET A 84 11.53 -30.03 0.54
CA MET A 84 11.99 -30.65 1.79
C MET A 84 13.09 -31.67 1.53
N LYS A 85 13.00 -32.41 0.41
CA LYS A 85 14.05 -33.34 -0.01
C LYS A 85 15.35 -32.59 -0.29
N PHE A 86 15.28 -31.46 -1.00
CA PHE A 86 16.44 -30.61 -1.23
C PHE A 86 17.06 -30.12 0.09
N LEU A 87 16.24 -29.56 0.99
CA LEU A 87 16.71 -29.02 2.28
C LEU A 87 17.36 -30.10 3.16
N SER A 88 16.79 -31.31 3.18
CA SER A 88 17.34 -32.45 3.94
C SER A 88 18.69 -32.95 3.41
N GLY A 89 19.02 -32.64 2.15
CA GLY A 89 20.25 -33.04 1.49
C GLY A 89 21.42 -32.07 1.68
N LEU A 90 21.24 -30.98 2.44
CA LEU A 90 22.30 -30.00 2.71
C LEU A 90 23.40 -30.59 3.61
N ASP A 91 24.64 -30.17 3.37
CA ASP A 91 25.84 -30.67 4.05
C ASP A 91 26.48 -29.66 5.01
N THR A 92 27.44 -30.11 5.82
CA THR A 92 28.09 -29.28 6.86
C THR A 92 28.81 -28.05 6.33
N SER A 93 29.21 -28.05 5.06
CA SER A 93 29.83 -26.89 4.40
C SER A 93 28.82 -25.81 4.03
N ASP A 94 27.53 -26.13 4.04
CA ASP A 94 26.48 -25.23 3.59
C ASP A 94 26.07 -24.25 4.68
N VAL A 95 25.74 -23.03 4.25
CA VAL A 95 25.23 -21.96 5.10
C VAL A 95 23.99 -21.39 4.43
N ILE A 96 22.83 -21.57 5.05
CA ILE A 96 21.55 -21.19 4.45
C ILE A 96 20.98 -19.92 5.10
N LEU A 97 20.62 -18.95 4.28
CA LEU A 97 19.84 -17.77 4.67
C LEU A 97 18.36 -18.10 4.62
N ILE A 98 17.68 -17.92 5.74
CA ILE A 98 16.22 -18.01 5.87
C ILE A 98 15.66 -16.69 6.40
N SER A 99 14.37 -16.48 6.15
CA SER A 99 13.61 -15.42 6.82
C SER A 99 12.62 -16.01 7.82
N PRO A 100 12.85 -15.85 9.15
CA PRO A 100 12.04 -16.53 10.16
C PRO A 100 10.54 -16.24 10.06
N GLY A 101 10.16 -14.99 9.73
CA GLY A 101 8.75 -14.59 9.65
C GLY A 101 7.94 -15.26 8.54
N SER A 102 8.60 -15.81 7.51
CA SER A 102 7.96 -16.48 6.37
C SER A 102 8.38 -17.94 6.21
N THR A 103 9.32 -18.45 7.00
CA THR A 103 9.78 -19.84 6.92
C THR A 103 8.97 -20.69 7.88
N SER A 104 8.21 -21.67 7.35
CA SER A 104 7.40 -22.54 8.19
C SER A 104 8.27 -23.46 9.05
N PHE A 105 7.74 -23.86 10.21
CA PHE A 105 8.42 -24.78 11.13
C PHE A 105 8.82 -26.11 10.45
N SER A 106 7.99 -26.61 9.54
CA SER A 106 8.29 -27.84 8.78
C SER A 106 9.48 -27.68 7.86
N LEU A 107 9.61 -26.53 7.16
CA LEU A 107 10.77 -26.26 6.31
C LEU A 107 12.03 -26.08 7.15
N PHE A 108 11.92 -25.33 8.24
CA PHE A 108 13.04 -25.14 9.17
C PHE A 108 13.59 -26.47 9.68
N ASN A 109 12.72 -27.37 10.17
CA ASN A 109 13.13 -28.68 10.68
C ASN A 109 13.62 -29.65 9.61
N SER A 110 13.37 -29.39 8.33
CA SER A 110 13.94 -30.19 7.25
C SER A 110 15.41 -29.89 6.98
N ILE A 111 15.92 -28.76 7.49
CA ILE A 111 17.34 -28.40 7.42
C ILE A 111 18.09 -29.20 8.49
N PRO A 112 19.11 -30.00 8.14
CA PRO A 112 19.88 -30.76 9.12
C PRO A 112 20.56 -29.88 10.16
N GLU A 113 20.58 -30.31 11.43
CA GLU A 113 21.20 -29.56 12.55
C GLU A 113 22.68 -29.21 12.31
N LYS A 114 23.36 -30.00 11.47
CA LYS A 114 24.76 -29.82 11.09
C LYS A 114 25.00 -28.61 10.16
N VAL A 115 23.94 -28.06 9.56
CA VAL A 115 23.98 -26.94 8.60
C VAL A 115 23.86 -25.62 9.36
N LYS A 116 24.69 -24.65 9.02
CA LYS A 116 24.62 -23.32 9.64
C LYS A 116 23.44 -22.53 9.06
N VAL A 117 22.51 -22.14 9.91
CA VAL A 117 21.38 -21.26 9.55
C VAL A 117 21.72 -19.80 9.89
N VAL A 118 21.51 -18.92 8.92
CA VAL A 118 21.57 -17.46 9.10
C VAL A 118 20.15 -16.91 8.98
N GLU A 119 19.72 -16.16 9.99
CA GLU A 119 18.39 -15.56 10.02
C GLU A 119 18.46 -14.05 9.76
N ASP A 120 17.72 -13.58 8.74
CA ASP A 120 17.54 -12.15 8.49
C ASP A 120 16.26 -11.90 7.67
N ILE A 121 15.94 -10.62 7.41
CA ILE A 121 15.00 -10.30 6.33
C ILE A 121 15.58 -10.81 5.01
N SER A 122 14.73 -11.45 4.22
CA SER A 122 15.03 -11.91 2.87
C SER A 122 15.66 -10.82 2.01
N ILE A 123 16.66 -11.18 1.19
CA ILE A 123 17.37 -10.21 0.35
C ILE A 123 16.40 -9.54 -0.65
N PRO A 124 15.57 -10.28 -1.41
CA PRO A 124 14.53 -9.69 -2.25
C PRO A 124 13.61 -8.69 -1.52
N THR A 125 13.20 -8.97 -0.27
CA THR A 125 12.35 -8.05 0.50
C THR A 125 12.98 -6.68 0.66
N ARG A 126 14.29 -6.61 0.95
CA ARG A 126 15.00 -5.31 1.04
C ARG A 126 15.15 -4.63 -0.31
N LEU A 127 15.42 -5.41 -1.36
CA LEU A 127 15.63 -4.87 -2.70
C LEU A 127 14.33 -4.32 -3.31
N LYS A 128 13.21 -5.03 -3.16
CA LYS A 128 11.91 -4.62 -3.73
C LYS A 128 11.23 -3.49 -2.97
N ALA A 129 11.63 -3.25 -1.72
CA ALA A 129 11.19 -2.10 -0.95
C ALA A 129 11.59 -0.78 -1.64
N ILE A 130 12.75 -0.76 -2.31
CA ILE A 130 13.29 0.39 -3.04
C ILE A 130 12.88 0.31 -4.51
N LYS A 131 11.89 1.11 -4.91
CA LYS A 131 11.43 1.15 -6.30
C LYS A 131 12.45 1.91 -7.14
N ASN A 132 12.75 1.37 -8.31
CA ASN A 132 13.62 2.05 -9.28
C ASN A 132 12.84 3.13 -10.05
N ASP A 133 13.54 3.98 -10.80
CA ASP A 133 12.92 5.11 -11.50
C ASP A 133 11.78 4.71 -12.46
N ILE A 134 11.88 3.55 -13.13
CA ILE A 134 10.82 3.05 -14.03
C ILE A 134 9.60 2.64 -13.21
N GLU A 135 9.79 1.91 -12.11
CA GLU A 135 8.70 1.53 -11.20
C GLU A 135 8.03 2.78 -10.60
N ILE A 136 8.81 3.79 -10.22
CA ILE A 136 8.30 5.06 -9.69
C ILE A 136 7.45 5.81 -10.73
N ASP A 137 7.91 5.89 -11.98
CA ASP A 137 7.15 6.57 -13.03
C ASP A 137 5.84 5.83 -13.37
N HIS A 138 5.88 4.49 -13.37
CA HIS A 138 4.68 3.67 -13.48
C HIS A 138 3.72 3.89 -12.30
N ILE A 139 4.24 3.98 -11.07
CA ILE A 139 3.43 4.33 -9.89
C ILE A 139 2.77 5.71 -10.05
N ARG A 140 3.50 6.73 -10.51
CA ARG A 140 2.89 8.05 -10.74
C ARG A 140 1.76 7.99 -11.76
N ASN A 141 1.91 7.18 -12.81
CA ASN A 141 0.87 6.98 -13.82
C ASN A 141 -0.32 6.19 -13.29
N VAL A 142 -0.10 5.14 -12.49
CA VAL A 142 -1.19 4.33 -11.92
C VAL A 142 -2.05 5.15 -10.96
N MET A 143 -1.46 6.10 -10.22
CA MET A 143 -2.22 7.02 -9.37
C MET A 143 -3.13 7.96 -10.16
N VAL A 144 -2.78 8.30 -11.41
CA VAL A 144 -3.68 9.05 -12.30
C VAL A 144 -4.86 8.16 -12.71
N LYS A 145 -4.60 6.93 -13.15
CA LYS A 145 -5.64 5.96 -13.55
C LYS A 145 -6.63 5.71 -12.41
N ASP A 146 -6.13 5.42 -11.21
CA ASP A 146 -6.97 5.15 -10.05
C ASP A 146 -7.71 6.42 -9.59
N GLY A 147 -7.08 7.58 -9.67
CA GLY A 147 -7.70 8.87 -9.38
C GLY A 147 -8.85 9.21 -10.33
N VAL A 148 -8.74 8.87 -11.62
CA VAL A 148 -9.84 8.99 -12.59
C VAL A 148 -11.00 8.08 -12.19
N ALA A 149 -10.74 6.81 -11.88
CA ALA A 149 -11.78 5.87 -11.46
C ALA A 149 -12.51 6.34 -10.19
N LEU A 150 -11.78 6.84 -9.19
CA LEU A 150 -12.35 7.41 -7.97
C LEU A 150 -13.16 8.68 -8.22
N THR A 151 -12.65 9.57 -9.08
CA THR A 151 -13.38 10.80 -9.45
C THR A 151 -14.72 10.47 -10.10
N LYS A 152 -14.72 9.54 -11.06
CA LYS A 152 -15.94 9.04 -11.71
C LYS A 152 -16.90 8.39 -10.72
N PHE A 153 -16.36 7.60 -9.79
CA PHE A 153 -17.15 6.96 -8.74
C PHE A 153 -17.84 7.99 -7.83
N PHE A 154 -17.10 8.96 -7.29
CA PHE A 154 -17.68 9.95 -6.38
C PHE A 154 -18.62 10.92 -7.11
N PHE A 155 -18.34 11.25 -8.36
CA PHE A 155 -19.28 11.97 -9.22
C PHE A 155 -20.58 11.18 -9.39
N TRP A 156 -20.49 9.91 -9.81
CA TRP A 156 -21.67 9.04 -9.95
C TRP A 156 -22.45 8.90 -8.64
N LEU A 157 -21.76 8.71 -7.51
CA LEU A 157 -22.38 8.55 -6.19
C LEU A 157 -23.21 9.79 -5.86
N GLU A 158 -22.63 10.99 -5.96
CA GLU A 158 -23.34 12.24 -5.68
C GLU A 158 -24.54 12.47 -6.61
N GLN A 159 -24.42 12.10 -7.89
CA GLN A 159 -25.52 12.26 -8.84
C GLN A 159 -26.68 11.30 -8.62
N ASN A 160 -26.45 10.13 -8.02
CA ASN A 160 -27.45 9.05 -7.95
C ASN A 160 -27.95 8.76 -6.52
N LEU A 161 -27.26 9.27 -5.50
CA LEU A 161 -27.67 9.12 -4.10
C LEU A 161 -29.09 9.71 -3.88
N GLY A 162 -30.00 8.88 -3.37
CA GLY A 162 -31.41 9.23 -3.17
C GLY A 162 -32.29 9.14 -4.42
N LYS A 163 -31.72 8.86 -5.60
CA LYS A 163 -32.46 8.61 -6.86
C LYS A 163 -32.59 7.11 -7.16
N GLU A 164 -31.57 6.34 -6.79
CA GLU A 164 -31.59 4.87 -6.85
C GLU A 164 -31.04 4.27 -5.56
N ARG A 165 -31.32 2.97 -5.34
CA ARG A 165 -30.84 2.25 -4.16
C ARG A 165 -29.36 1.94 -4.31
N ILE A 166 -28.53 2.63 -3.52
CA ILE A 166 -27.08 2.40 -3.43
C ILE A 166 -26.76 1.84 -2.05
N THR A 167 -26.23 0.62 -2.00
CA THR A 167 -25.71 -0.02 -0.79
C THR A 167 -24.18 -0.09 -0.78
N GLU A 168 -23.57 -0.44 0.35
CA GLU A 168 -22.13 -0.60 0.52
C GLU A 168 -21.51 -1.58 -0.49
N ILE A 169 -22.15 -2.75 -0.70
CA ILE A 169 -21.73 -3.73 -1.70
C ILE A 169 -21.89 -3.17 -3.12
N SER A 170 -23.00 -2.48 -3.39
CA SER A 170 -23.23 -1.93 -4.74
C SER A 170 -22.26 -0.79 -5.08
N ALA A 171 -21.89 0.03 -4.10
CA ALA A 171 -20.91 1.09 -4.24
C ALA A 171 -19.52 0.50 -4.53
N SER A 172 -19.12 -0.54 -3.79
CA SER A 172 -17.86 -1.27 -4.01
C SER A 172 -17.77 -1.83 -5.44
N LYS A 173 -18.85 -2.50 -5.90
CA LYS A 173 -18.94 -3.03 -7.27
C LYS A 173 -18.88 -1.92 -8.33
N LYS A 174 -19.51 -0.78 -8.06
CA LYS A 174 -19.51 0.35 -8.99
C LYS A 174 -18.13 0.99 -9.12
N LEU A 175 -17.41 1.15 -8.01
CA LEU A 175 -16.02 1.61 -8.03
C LEU A 175 -15.13 0.64 -8.81
N GLU A 176 -15.26 -0.66 -8.57
CA GLU A 176 -14.50 -1.67 -9.31
C GLU A 176 -14.80 -1.60 -10.82
N ALA A 177 -16.05 -1.36 -11.22
CA ALA A 177 -16.40 -1.17 -12.63
C ALA A 177 -15.64 0.03 -13.24
N PHE A 178 -15.56 1.16 -12.55
CA PHE A 178 -14.77 2.31 -13.02
C PHE A 178 -13.27 2.04 -13.07
N ARG A 179 -12.74 1.21 -12.15
CA ARG A 179 -11.35 0.74 -12.22
C ARG A 179 -11.10 -0.18 -13.41
N ARG A 180 -12.05 -1.07 -13.74
CA ARG A 180 -11.97 -1.94 -14.95
C ARG A 180 -11.93 -1.17 -16.26
N GLU A 181 -12.45 0.07 -16.30
CA GLU A 181 -12.33 0.95 -17.47
C GLU A 181 -10.91 1.47 -17.68
N GLN A 182 -10.05 1.42 -16.66
CA GLN A 182 -8.69 1.93 -16.72
C GLN A 182 -7.75 0.91 -17.37
N GLU A 183 -6.84 1.41 -18.20
CA GLU A 183 -5.83 0.59 -18.87
C GLU A 183 -4.97 -0.18 -17.86
N ASN A 184 -4.74 -1.47 -18.16
CA ASN A 184 -3.92 -2.39 -17.37
C ASN A 184 -4.47 -2.76 -15.99
N PHE A 185 -5.71 -2.40 -15.63
CA PHE A 185 -6.35 -2.90 -14.43
C PHE A 185 -6.48 -4.43 -14.48
N VAL A 186 -6.19 -5.09 -13.36
CA VAL A 186 -6.22 -6.55 -13.22
C VAL A 186 -7.36 -6.99 -12.31
N HIS A 187 -7.31 -6.59 -11.04
CA HIS A 187 -8.33 -6.85 -10.01
C HIS A 187 -8.09 -5.93 -8.80
N PRO A 188 -9.02 -5.84 -7.83
CA PRO A 188 -8.78 -5.11 -6.58
C PRO A 188 -7.53 -5.61 -5.85
N SER A 189 -6.84 -4.72 -5.14
CA SER A 189 -5.64 -5.10 -4.35
C SER A 189 -5.96 -5.63 -2.96
N PHE A 190 -7.21 -5.48 -2.51
CA PHE A 190 -7.79 -6.05 -1.30
C PHE A 190 -9.33 -5.94 -1.38
N ALA A 191 -10.02 -6.53 -0.40
CA ALA A 191 -11.48 -6.38 -0.28
C ALA A 191 -11.82 -4.92 0.04
N THR A 192 -12.60 -4.28 -0.83
CA THR A 192 -13.02 -2.89 -0.61
C THR A 192 -13.83 -2.76 0.68
N ILE A 193 -13.40 -1.85 1.54
CA ILE A 193 -14.11 -1.45 2.75
C ILE A 193 -14.97 -0.25 2.39
N ALA A 194 -16.26 -0.48 2.20
CA ALA A 194 -17.26 0.57 2.02
C ALA A 194 -18.12 0.64 3.28
N GLY A 195 -17.72 1.44 4.26
CA GLY A 195 -18.40 1.56 5.55
C GLY A 195 -19.26 2.82 5.63
N TYR A 196 -20.58 2.64 5.69
CA TYR A 196 -21.56 3.72 5.87
C TYR A 196 -21.94 3.89 7.36
N GLY A 197 -21.86 5.13 7.85
CA GLY A 197 -22.19 5.47 9.24
C GLY A 197 -21.43 4.57 10.22
N PRO A 198 -22.12 3.85 11.13
CA PRO A 198 -21.49 3.00 12.15
C PRO A 198 -20.51 1.95 11.61
N HIS A 199 -20.72 1.45 10.38
CA HIS A 199 -19.80 0.48 9.77
C HIS A 199 -18.43 1.07 9.46
N GLY A 200 -18.36 2.38 9.21
CA GLY A 200 -17.08 3.07 9.05
C GLY A 200 -16.18 2.99 10.30
N ALA A 201 -16.76 2.80 11.49
CA ALA A 201 -16.02 2.66 12.74
C ALA A 201 -15.33 1.29 12.90
N VAL A 202 -15.62 0.32 12.03
CA VAL A 202 -15.01 -1.01 12.07
C VAL A 202 -13.84 -1.05 11.10
N VAL A 203 -12.61 -1.07 11.63
CA VAL A 203 -11.36 -0.89 10.85
C VAL A 203 -11.24 -1.89 9.69
N HIS A 204 -11.57 -3.16 9.92
CA HIS A 204 -11.56 -4.23 8.90
C HIS A 204 -12.98 -4.66 8.54
N TYR A 205 -13.85 -3.69 8.22
CA TYR A 205 -15.21 -3.97 7.81
C TYR A 205 -15.25 -4.56 6.39
N GLU A 206 -16.00 -5.64 6.20
CA GLU A 206 -16.36 -6.17 4.89
C GLU A 206 -17.86 -6.43 4.89
N ALA A 207 -18.58 -5.74 4.00
CA ALA A 207 -20.02 -5.90 3.89
C ALA A 207 -20.39 -7.29 3.38
N THR A 208 -21.33 -7.95 4.06
CA THR A 208 -21.94 -9.20 3.61
C THR A 208 -23.39 -8.93 3.20
N PRO A 209 -24.07 -9.83 2.47
CA PRO A 209 -25.49 -9.65 2.16
C PRO A 209 -26.38 -9.38 3.39
N GLU A 210 -25.98 -9.86 4.56
CA GLU A 210 -26.67 -9.66 5.83
C GLU A 210 -26.38 -8.31 6.49
N THR A 211 -25.21 -7.73 6.23
CA THR A 211 -24.78 -6.42 6.79
C THR A 211 -24.80 -5.28 5.79
N ASP A 212 -25.16 -5.54 4.52
CA ASP A 212 -25.22 -4.55 3.44
C ASP A 212 -26.30 -3.49 3.69
N VAL A 213 -25.89 -2.28 4.06
CA VAL A 213 -26.83 -1.17 4.29
C VAL A 213 -26.89 -0.20 3.13
N GLU A 214 -28.04 0.46 2.98
CA GLU A 214 -28.25 1.51 2.00
C GLU A 214 -27.64 2.84 2.46
N LEU A 215 -26.85 3.45 1.58
CA LEU A 215 -26.31 4.80 1.76
C LEU A 215 -27.45 5.80 1.60
N LYS A 216 -27.54 6.77 2.53
CA LYS A 216 -28.54 7.85 2.49
C LYS A 216 -27.85 9.19 2.33
N GLN A 217 -28.64 10.25 2.09
CA GLN A 217 -28.17 11.63 1.99
C GLN A 217 -27.85 12.26 3.37
N GLU A 218 -27.22 11.49 4.25
CA GLU A 218 -26.84 11.86 5.62
C GLU A 218 -25.65 11.02 6.09
N GLY A 219 -24.95 11.45 7.13
CA GLY A 219 -23.84 10.68 7.70
C GLY A 219 -22.56 10.68 6.88
N LEU A 220 -21.61 9.82 7.30
CA LEU A 220 -20.30 9.66 6.68
C LEU A 220 -20.22 8.35 5.92
N PHE A 221 -19.44 8.35 4.84
CA PHE A 221 -19.08 7.17 4.07
C PHE A 221 -17.56 7.06 4.00
N LEU A 222 -17.01 6.02 4.62
CA LEU A 222 -15.60 5.66 4.54
C LEU A 222 -15.44 4.62 3.43
N LEU A 223 -14.58 4.95 2.47
CA LEU A 223 -14.26 4.07 1.35
C LEU A 223 -12.76 3.85 1.31
N ASP A 224 -12.33 2.66 1.67
CA ASP A 224 -10.97 2.18 1.57
C ASP A 224 -10.88 1.08 0.53
N SER A 225 -10.06 1.31 -0.50
CA SER A 225 -10.03 0.46 -1.66
C SER A 225 -8.77 0.66 -2.49
N GLY A 226 -8.35 -0.36 -3.21
CA GLY A 226 -7.23 -0.27 -4.13
C GLY A 226 -7.37 -1.19 -5.35
N GLY A 227 -6.47 -1.02 -6.31
CA GLY A 227 -6.40 -1.81 -7.52
C GLY A 227 -4.99 -2.31 -7.82
N HIS A 228 -4.90 -3.53 -8.33
CA HIS A 228 -3.72 -3.97 -9.07
C HIS A 228 -3.84 -3.60 -10.53
N TYR A 229 -2.76 -3.00 -11.02
CA TYR A 229 -2.53 -2.70 -12.42
C TYR A 229 -1.19 -3.34 -12.81
N LEU A 230 -0.98 -3.63 -14.09
CA LEU A 230 0.36 -4.08 -14.55
C LEU A 230 1.46 -3.04 -14.21
N ASP A 231 1.06 -1.78 -14.06
CA ASP A 231 1.90 -0.62 -13.76
C ASP A 231 2.05 -0.35 -12.24
N GLY A 232 1.42 -1.13 -11.35
CA GLY A 232 1.58 -0.94 -9.91
C GLY A 232 0.40 -1.41 -9.06
N THR A 233 0.49 -1.14 -7.76
CA THR A 233 -0.58 -1.40 -6.78
C THR A 233 -1.01 -0.08 -6.17
N THR A 234 -2.32 0.13 -6.00
CA THR A 234 -2.86 1.28 -5.26
C THR A 234 -3.47 0.85 -3.94
N ASP A 235 -3.48 1.81 -3.02
CA ASP A 235 -4.17 1.76 -1.73
C ASP A 235 -4.61 3.19 -1.40
N ILE A 236 -5.87 3.35 -1.02
CA ILE A 236 -6.45 4.67 -0.75
C ILE A 236 -7.77 4.56 0.00
N THR A 237 -7.80 5.28 1.10
CA THR A 237 -9.01 5.62 1.85
C THR A 237 -9.44 7.07 1.67
N ARG A 238 -10.74 7.29 1.43
CA ARG A 238 -11.42 8.58 1.58
C ARG A 238 -12.63 8.46 2.47
N THR A 239 -12.82 9.47 3.32
CA THR A 239 -14.07 9.66 4.07
C THR A 239 -14.80 10.87 3.48
N ASN A 240 -16.06 10.68 3.11
CA ASN A 240 -16.90 11.70 2.50
C ASN A 240 -18.19 11.92 3.28
N ALA A 241 -18.66 13.17 3.29
CA ALA A 241 -19.97 13.49 3.84
C ALA A 241 -21.04 13.18 2.79
N LEU A 242 -22.05 12.38 3.15
CA LEU A 242 -23.21 12.12 2.27
C LEU A 242 -24.38 13.10 2.54
N GLY A 243 -24.24 13.96 3.54
CA GLY A 243 -25.16 15.05 3.87
C GLY A 243 -24.44 16.12 4.69
N GLN A 244 -25.16 16.87 5.53
CA GLN A 244 -24.56 17.89 6.39
C GLN A 244 -23.80 17.24 7.57
N PRO A 245 -22.47 17.35 7.67
CA PRO A 245 -21.73 16.77 8.78
C PRO A 245 -21.88 17.59 10.07
N THR A 246 -21.82 16.90 11.21
CA THR A 246 -21.88 17.50 12.56
C THR A 246 -20.58 18.24 12.90
N ALA A 247 -20.61 19.07 13.94
CA ALA A 247 -19.41 19.75 14.43
C ALA A 247 -18.34 18.76 14.93
N GLU A 248 -18.75 17.67 15.56
CA GLU A 248 -17.86 16.62 16.05
C GLU A 248 -17.21 15.85 14.90
N GLN A 249 -17.99 15.44 13.89
CA GLN A 249 -17.46 14.81 12.68
C GLN A 249 -16.42 15.68 11.97
N LYS A 250 -16.68 16.99 11.87
CA LYS A 250 -15.71 17.93 11.29
C LYS A 250 -14.45 18.07 12.13
N HIS A 251 -14.60 18.12 13.45
CA HIS A 251 -13.48 18.21 14.38
C HIS A 251 -12.58 16.98 14.25
N ASP A 252 -13.16 15.78 14.39
CA ASP A 252 -12.46 14.50 14.24
C ASP A 252 -11.77 14.38 12.88
N PHE A 253 -12.50 14.69 11.79
CA PHE A 253 -11.94 14.59 10.45
C PHE A 253 -10.73 15.50 10.28
N THR A 254 -10.82 16.72 10.80
CA THR A 254 -9.72 17.68 10.70
C THR A 254 -8.51 17.23 11.50
N LEU A 255 -8.69 16.67 12.70
CA LEU A 255 -7.55 16.15 13.49
C LEU A 255 -6.85 14.97 12.82
N ALA A 256 -7.61 14.03 12.23
CA ALA A 256 -7.04 12.92 11.47
C ALA A 256 -6.30 13.44 10.22
N LEU A 257 -6.91 14.38 9.50
CA LEU A 257 -6.31 15.01 8.31
C LEU A 257 -5.02 15.77 8.64
N GLN A 258 -4.94 16.46 9.78
CA GLN A 258 -3.70 17.09 10.23
C GLN A 258 -2.57 16.06 10.34
N GLY A 259 -2.88 14.85 10.81
CA GLY A 259 -1.92 13.75 10.85
C GLY A 259 -1.35 13.42 9.46
N THR A 260 -2.25 13.23 8.47
CA THR A 260 -1.86 12.92 7.07
C THR A 260 -1.00 14.05 6.50
N ILE A 261 -1.42 15.31 6.71
CA ILE A 261 -0.70 16.46 6.18
C ILE A 261 0.69 16.60 6.83
N ASN A 262 0.80 16.38 8.13
CA ASN A 262 2.06 16.51 8.86
C ASN A 262 3.09 15.45 8.41
N LEU A 263 2.65 14.23 8.09
CA LEU A 263 3.53 13.25 7.47
C LEU A 263 3.90 13.65 6.04
N ALA A 264 2.96 14.12 5.24
CA ALA A 264 3.24 14.57 3.87
C ALA A 264 4.19 15.78 3.79
N LEU A 265 4.24 16.63 4.82
CA LEU A 265 5.06 17.84 4.87
C LEU A 265 6.48 17.64 5.44
N ILE A 266 6.73 16.57 6.18
CA ILE A 266 8.00 16.45 6.89
C ILE A 266 9.22 16.36 5.96
N GLU A 267 10.29 17.05 6.36
CA GLU A 267 11.66 16.78 5.93
C GLU A 267 12.47 16.21 7.11
N PHE A 268 13.21 15.13 6.91
CA PHE A 268 13.90 14.39 7.98
C PHE A 268 15.29 13.90 7.54
N PRO A 269 16.24 13.72 8.47
CA PRO A 269 17.58 13.26 8.10
C PRO A 269 17.57 11.81 7.59
N GLU A 270 18.48 11.51 6.66
CA GLU A 270 18.72 10.14 6.20
C GLU A 270 19.03 9.21 7.39
N GLY A 271 18.45 8.01 7.39
CA GLY A 271 18.56 7.06 8.51
C GLY A 271 17.42 7.12 9.53
N THR A 272 16.52 8.11 9.46
CA THR A 272 15.28 8.11 10.26
C THR A 272 14.40 6.91 9.92
N LYS A 273 13.92 6.23 10.95
CA LYS A 273 13.02 5.06 10.86
C LYS A 273 11.57 5.49 10.95
N GLY A 274 10.66 4.78 10.26
CA GLY A 274 9.25 5.18 10.18
C GLY A 274 8.55 5.32 11.54
N TYR A 275 8.86 4.48 12.54
CA TYR A 275 8.28 4.63 13.88
C TYR A 275 8.65 5.94 14.58
N GLN A 276 9.77 6.58 14.21
CA GLN A 276 10.22 7.84 14.83
C GLN A 276 9.38 9.03 14.38
N ILE A 277 8.78 8.94 13.19
CA ILE A 277 7.96 10.00 12.60
C ILE A 277 6.45 9.74 12.74
N GLU A 278 6.04 8.56 13.24
CA GLU A 278 4.62 8.23 13.47
C GLU A 278 3.91 9.24 14.39
N ILE A 279 4.65 9.85 15.31
CA ILE A 279 4.10 10.86 16.22
C ILE A 279 3.44 12.04 15.48
N LEU A 280 3.89 12.36 14.26
CA LEU A 280 3.35 13.47 13.46
C LEU A 280 1.91 13.22 13.02
N ALA A 281 1.60 11.95 12.74
CA ALA A 281 0.24 11.52 12.43
C ALA A 281 -0.67 11.50 13.66
N ARG A 282 -0.11 11.24 14.83
CA ARG A 282 -0.87 11.05 16.07
C ARG A 282 -0.99 12.31 16.93
N LYS A 283 -0.11 13.30 16.74
CA LYS A 283 0.03 14.46 17.63
C LYS A 283 -1.30 15.17 17.88
N ALA A 284 -2.00 15.57 16.82
CA ALA A 284 -3.27 16.29 16.92
C ALA A 284 -4.35 15.48 17.63
N LEU A 285 -4.38 14.16 17.41
CA LEU A 285 -5.30 13.25 18.10
C LEU A 285 -4.97 13.12 19.58
N TRP A 286 -3.70 12.91 19.92
CA TRP A 286 -3.25 12.73 21.30
C TRP A 286 -3.48 13.98 22.16
N GLU A 287 -3.29 15.18 21.58
CA GLU A 287 -3.60 16.44 22.26
C GLU A 287 -5.09 16.60 22.60
N ASN A 288 -5.97 15.84 21.93
CA ASN A 288 -7.41 15.80 22.18
C ASN A 288 -7.86 14.50 22.88
N GLY A 289 -6.92 13.68 23.38
CA GLY A 289 -7.23 12.41 24.07
C GLY A 289 -7.77 11.30 23.15
N LEU A 290 -7.52 11.40 21.84
CA LEU A 290 -7.96 10.44 20.82
C LEU A 290 -6.79 9.58 20.32
N ASN A 291 -7.09 8.40 19.78
CA ASN A 291 -6.10 7.52 19.16
C ASN A 291 -6.76 6.54 18.16
N TYR A 292 -5.95 5.90 17.30
CA TYR A 292 -6.38 4.78 16.45
C TYR A 292 -5.55 3.52 16.69
N GLY A 293 -6.20 2.35 16.56
CA GLY A 293 -5.69 1.04 16.97
C GLY A 293 -4.85 0.29 15.93
N HIS A 294 -4.43 0.93 14.84
CA HIS A 294 -3.60 0.35 13.78
C HIS A 294 -2.32 1.17 13.56
N GLY A 295 -1.38 0.66 12.75
CA GLY A 295 -0.20 1.41 12.31
C GLY A 295 -0.59 2.58 11.40
N THR A 296 0.30 3.57 11.26
CA THR A 296 0.03 4.76 10.42
C THR A 296 0.38 4.55 8.96
N GLY A 297 1.23 3.56 8.67
CA GLY A 297 1.57 3.25 7.30
C GLY A 297 2.37 1.95 7.16
N HIS A 298 2.24 1.34 5.99
CA HIS A 298 2.96 0.15 5.55
C HIS A 298 3.55 0.39 4.15
N GLY A 299 4.61 -0.34 3.79
CA GLY A 299 5.08 -0.30 2.42
C GLY A 299 4.04 -0.90 1.46
N VAL A 300 4.13 -0.52 0.18
CA VAL A 300 3.27 -1.04 -0.89
C VAL A 300 4.11 -1.61 -2.03
N GLY A 301 3.78 -2.82 -2.49
CA GLY A 301 4.48 -3.52 -3.55
C GLY A 301 4.17 -3.01 -4.96
N PHE A 302 5.08 -3.24 -5.90
CA PHE A 302 4.86 -2.90 -7.31
C PHE A 302 4.16 -4.06 -8.04
N PHE A 303 2.83 -3.94 -8.22
CA PHE A 303 1.98 -5.03 -8.73
C PHE A 303 2.23 -6.33 -7.94
N LEU A 304 2.29 -6.20 -6.62
CA LEU A 304 2.52 -7.23 -5.60
C LEU A 304 1.63 -6.88 -4.40
N ASN A 305 1.84 -7.52 -3.24
CA ASN A 305 1.07 -7.27 -2.02
C ASN A 305 0.88 -5.77 -1.74
N VAL A 306 -0.34 -5.40 -1.39
CA VAL A 306 -0.66 -4.04 -0.93
C VAL A 306 0.03 -3.73 0.41
N HIS A 307 0.11 -4.73 1.29
CA HIS A 307 0.92 -4.68 2.51
C HIS A 307 2.29 -5.31 2.27
N GLU A 308 3.34 -4.49 2.12
CA GLU A 308 4.70 -4.90 1.83
C GLU A 308 5.70 -4.33 2.85
N GLY A 309 6.50 -5.19 3.47
CA GLY A 309 7.62 -4.77 4.31
C GLY A 309 8.90 -4.49 3.49
N PRO A 310 10.00 -4.08 4.16
CA PRO A 310 10.18 -4.08 5.60
C PRO A 310 9.86 -2.75 6.28
N GLN A 311 9.69 -1.66 5.52
CA GLN A 311 9.37 -0.35 6.07
C GLN A 311 7.93 -0.27 6.57
N THR A 312 7.76 0.44 7.68
CA THR A 312 6.46 0.75 8.27
C THR A 312 6.57 2.05 9.06
N ILE A 313 5.49 2.84 9.04
CA ILE A 313 5.31 4.00 9.91
C ILE A 313 4.37 3.53 11.02
N GLY A 314 4.95 2.92 12.06
CA GLY A 314 4.16 2.31 13.11
C GLY A 314 4.99 2.01 14.35
N THR A 315 4.48 2.37 15.53
CA THR A 315 5.07 2.03 16.85
C THR A 315 5.10 0.54 17.12
N GLY A 316 4.32 -0.26 16.37
CA GLY A 316 4.42 -1.72 16.34
C GLY A 316 5.70 -2.26 15.67
N ALA A 317 6.54 -1.41 15.06
CA ALA A 317 7.80 -1.82 14.45
C ALA A 317 8.77 -2.41 15.49
N SER A 318 9.19 -3.66 15.26
CA SER A 318 10.01 -4.42 16.20
C SER A 318 11.13 -5.19 15.50
N GLY A 319 12.25 -5.38 16.19
CA GLY A 319 13.39 -6.14 15.69
C GLY A 319 13.84 -5.69 14.31
N LYS A 320 13.63 -6.55 13.31
CA LYS A 320 14.12 -6.35 11.94
C LYS A 320 13.27 -5.40 11.10
N THR A 321 12.05 -5.04 11.52
CA THR A 321 11.19 -4.05 10.82
C THR A 321 11.48 -2.61 11.24
N GLN A 322 12.39 -2.40 12.19
CA GLN A 322 12.94 -1.08 12.51
C GLN A 322 13.99 -0.62 11.49
N VAL A 323 13.56 -0.49 10.23
CA VAL A 323 14.40 -0.06 9.10
C VAL A 323 14.30 1.46 8.88
N PRO A 324 15.36 2.11 8.38
CA PRO A 324 15.28 3.49 7.94
C PRO A 324 14.33 3.64 6.74
N MET A 325 13.73 4.81 6.61
CA MET A 325 13.08 5.22 5.36
C MET A 325 14.17 5.58 4.36
N GLU A 326 14.05 5.07 3.13
CA GLU A 326 15.06 5.24 2.07
C GLU A 326 14.39 5.73 0.79
N PRO A 327 15.09 6.52 -0.06
CA PRO A 327 14.59 6.95 -1.35
C PRO A 327 14.07 5.78 -2.19
N GLY A 328 12.89 5.94 -2.79
CA GLY A 328 12.23 4.90 -3.59
C GLY A 328 11.27 4.00 -2.79
N MET A 329 11.21 4.12 -1.46
CA MET A 329 10.18 3.45 -0.67
C MET A 329 8.81 4.10 -0.89
N LEU A 330 7.84 3.30 -1.33
CA LEU A 330 6.42 3.66 -1.40
C LEU A 330 5.73 3.14 -0.13
N THR A 331 5.01 4.01 0.58
CA THR A 331 4.42 3.72 1.89
C THR A 331 3.05 4.39 2.01
N SER A 332 2.07 3.77 2.67
CA SER A 332 0.81 4.43 3.03
C SER A 332 1.00 5.45 4.17
N ASP A 333 0.13 6.44 4.19
CA ASP A 333 -0.03 7.46 5.22
C ASP A 333 -1.54 7.57 5.49
N GLU A 334 -2.00 6.82 6.49
CA GLU A 334 -3.42 6.50 6.72
C GLU A 334 -3.95 6.79 8.15
N PRO A 335 -3.73 7.97 8.76
CA PRO A 335 -4.32 8.31 10.05
C PRO A 335 -5.86 8.22 10.05
N GLY A 336 -6.43 7.82 11.18
CA GLY A 336 -7.87 7.65 11.32
C GLY A 336 -8.41 7.87 12.73
N ILE A 337 -9.75 7.87 12.83
CA ILE A 337 -10.53 7.92 14.08
C ILE A 337 -11.75 7.03 13.88
N TYR A 338 -12.11 6.25 14.90
CA TYR A 338 -13.25 5.35 14.85
C TYR A 338 -14.10 5.53 16.10
N ARG A 339 -15.31 6.06 15.94
CA ARG A 339 -16.31 6.18 17.01
C ARG A 339 -17.29 5.03 16.89
N GLU A 340 -17.09 4.03 17.74
CA GLU A 340 -17.87 2.80 17.76
C GLU A 340 -19.38 3.10 17.78
N GLY A 341 -20.12 2.47 16.86
CA GLY A 341 -21.57 2.66 16.75
C GLY A 341 -22.01 3.97 16.07
N GLU A 342 -21.07 4.83 15.65
CA GLU A 342 -21.39 6.15 15.08
C GLU A 342 -20.82 6.33 13.67
N TYR A 343 -19.49 6.42 13.55
CA TYR A 343 -18.78 6.67 12.29
C TYR A 343 -17.29 6.38 12.39
N GLY A 344 -16.65 6.19 11.24
CA GLY A 344 -15.19 6.20 11.15
C GLY A 344 -14.69 7.17 10.11
N ILE A 345 -13.44 7.58 10.30
CA ILE A 345 -12.69 8.51 9.48
C ILE A 345 -11.33 7.88 9.24
N ARG A 346 -10.91 7.89 7.98
CA ARG A 346 -9.53 7.68 7.56
C ARG A 346 -9.28 8.48 6.29
N THR A 347 -8.13 9.14 6.25
CA THR A 347 -7.64 9.78 5.02
C THR A 347 -6.29 9.19 4.72
N GLU A 348 -6.23 8.43 3.64
CA GLU A 348 -5.04 7.70 3.28
C GLU A 348 -4.48 8.13 1.93
N ASN A 349 -3.17 8.28 1.88
CA ASN A 349 -2.45 8.43 0.62
C ASN A 349 -1.23 7.51 0.61
N LEU A 350 -0.78 7.17 -0.57
CA LEU A 350 0.57 6.66 -0.78
C LEU A 350 1.54 7.82 -0.94
N ILE A 351 2.64 7.72 -0.20
CA ILE A 351 3.75 8.66 -0.16
C ILE A 351 5.05 7.96 -0.60
N LEU A 352 5.78 8.60 -1.50
CA LEU A 352 7.08 8.13 -1.99
C LEU A 352 8.20 8.87 -1.26
N CYS A 353 9.11 8.14 -0.62
CA CYS A 353 10.30 8.74 -0.02
C CYS A 353 11.27 9.17 -1.11
N ILE A 354 11.70 10.44 -1.07
CA ILE A 354 12.60 11.04 -2.06
C ILE A 354 13.66 11.91 -1.37
N PRO A 355 14.81 12.17 -2.03
CA PRO A 355 15.77 13.15 -1.54
C PRO A 355 15.13 14.54 -1.40
N SER A 356 15.50 15.27 -0.34
CA SER A 356 15.09 16.66 -0.15
C SER A 356 16.23 17.64 -0.39
N LYS A 357 17.19 17.71 0.54
CA LYS A 357 18.30 18.67 0.55
C LYS A 357 19.51 18.09 1.26
N GLU A 358 20.68 18.67 1.00
CA GLU A 358 21.92 18.38 1.70
C GLU A 358 22.43 19.66 2.35
N THR A 359 22.81 19.57 3.63
CA THR A 359 23.28 20.70 4.44
C THR A 359 24.55 20.28 5.20
N GLU A 360 25.13 21.18 6.00
CA GLU A 360 26.25 20.82 6.89
C GLU A 360 25.90 19.73 7.91
N PHE A 361 24.60 19.50 8.17
CA PHE A 361 24.09 18.45 9.06
C PHE A 361 23.78 17.12 8.33
N GLY A 362 24.14 17.00 7.05
CA GLY A 362 23.97 15.78 6.26
C GLY A 362 22.80 15.85 5.25
N LYS A 363 22.42 14.67 4.75
CA LYS A 363 21.36 14.50 3.76
C LYS A 363 20.00 14.40 4.44
N PHE A 364 19.01 15.04 3.83
CA PHE A 364 17.62 15.03 4.26
C PHE A 364 16.76 14.43 3.16
N LEU A 365 15.70 13.75 3.60
CA LEU A 365 14.67 13.13 2.80
C LEU A 365 13.34 13.84 3.06
N LYS A 366 12.38 13.62 2.16
CA LYS A 366 11.00 14.07 2.29
C LYS A 366 10.06 13.07 1.61
N PHE A 367 8.77 13.33 1.70
CA PHE A 367 7.76 12.56 0.99
C PHE A 367 7.16 13.32 -0.20
N GLU A 368 6.90 12.59 -1.27
CA GLU A 368 6.01 13.00 -2.37
C GLU A 368 4.68 12.25 -2.24
N THR A 369 3.58 12.96 -2.01
CA THR A 369 2.24 12.35 -2.11
C THR A 369 1.92 12.02 -3.57
N VAL A 370 1.76 10.73 -3.86
CA VAL A 370 1.50 10.23 -5.21
C VAL A 370 0.03 9.95 -5.47
N THR A 371 -0.75 9.58 -4.45
CA THR A 371 -2.21 9.37 -4.57
C THR A 371 -2.92 10.63 -5.05
N LEU A 372 -3.91 10.47 -5.94
CA LEU A 372 -4.66 11.57 -6.54
C LEU A 372 -6.17 11.35 -6.36
N CYS A 373 -6.73 11.89 -5.29
CA CYS A 373 -8.18 11.99 -5.10
C CYS A 373 -8.49 13.17 -4.19
N PHE A 374 -9.56 13.93 -4.50
CA PHE A 374 -9.95 15.07 -3.66
C PHE A 374 -10.17 14.62 -2.20
N ILE A 375 -9.99 15.56 -1.27
CA ILE A 375 -10.28 15.38 0.16
C ILE A 375 -11.51 16.25 0.42
N ASP A 376 -12.52 15.68 1.07
CA ASP A 376 -13.83 16.33 1.20
C ASP A 376 -13.77 17.58 2.09
N THR A 377 -13.82 18.76 1.46
CA THR A 377 -13.71 20.04 2.17
C THR A 377 -14.93 20.34 3.05
N CYS A 378 -16.06 19.65 2.85
CA CYS A 378 -17.23 19.77 3.72
C CYS A 378 -16.97 19.29 5.14
N LEU A 379 -16.01 18.37 5.32
CA LEU A 379 -15.61 17.80 6.60
C LEU A 379 -14.53 18.61 7.33
N ILE A 380 -13.99 19.66 6.72
CA ILE A 380 -12.85 20.39 7.28
C ILE A 380 -13.33 21.56 8.14
N ASN A 381 -12.86 21.59 9.38
CA ASN A 381 -12.94 22.74 10.27
C ASN A 381 -11.71 23.64 10.03
N ILE A 382 -11.80 24.53 9.04
CA ILE A 382 -10.71 25.39 8.57
C ILE A 382 -9.96 26.13 9.71
N PRO A 383 -10.63 26.69 10.74
CA PRO A 383 -9.95 27.28 11.90
C PRO A 383 -8.90 26.40 12.60
N LEU A 384 -9.04 25.07 12.58
CA LEU A 384 -8.10 24.14 13.22
C LEU A 384 -6.82 23.91 12.41
N LEU A 385 -6.86 24.12 11.09
CA LEU A 385 -5.68 24.01 10.26
C LEU A 385 -4.76 25.18 10.51
N ASN A 386 -3.45 24.96 10.47
CA ASN A 386 -2.44 26.01 10.39
C ASN A 386 -2.26 26.48 8.93
N ASN A 387 -1.41 27.48 8.68
CA ASN A 387 -1.23 28.03 7.33
C ASN A 387 -0.50 27.07 6.38
N GLU A 388 0.48 26.31 6.88
CA GLU A 388 1.20 25.32 6.06
C GLU A 388 0.28 24.16 5.67
N GLU A 389 -0.58 23.72 6.58
CA GLU A 389 -1.57 22.67 6.33
C GLU A 389 -2.61 23.10 5.30
N LEU A 390 -3.12 24.33 5.41
CA LEU A 390 -4.06 24.90 4.45
C LEU A 390 -3.42 25.08 3.07
N ASP A 391 -2.18 25.55 3.02
CA ASP A 391 -1.42 25.71 1.78
C ASP A 391 -1.12 24.36 1.12
N TRP A 392 -0.77 23.34 1.90
CA TRP A 392 -0.58 21.97 1.41
C TRP A 392 -1.86 21.45 0.77
N LEU A 393 -3.00 21.60 1.46
CA LEU A 393 -4.29 21.10 0.96
C LEU A 393 -4.70 21.77 -0.35
N ASN A 394 -4.54 23.10 -0.45
CA ASN A 394 -4.82 23.85 -1.67
C ASN A 394 -3.87 23.45 -2.83
N LYS A 395 -2.58 23.24 -2.55
CA LYS A 395 -1.61 22.76 -3.56
C LYS A 395 -1.92 21.32 -3.99
N TYR A 396 -2.30 20.46 -3.05
CA TYR A 396 -2.67 19.08 -3.30
C TYR A 396 -3.93 19.01 -4.17
N HIS A 397 -5.00 19.73 -3.83
CA HIS A 397 -6.23 19.79 -4.65
C HIS A 397 -5.98 20.33 -6.06
N ARG A 398 -5.12 21.34 -6.19
CA ARG A 398 -4.69 21.82 -7.51
C ARG A 398 -3.98 20.73 -8.31
N LYS A 399 -3.03 20.01 -7.71
CA LYS A 399 -2.35 18.86 -8.33
C LYS A 399 -3.35 17.79 -8.77
N VAL A 400 -4.32 17.45 -7.92
CA VAL A 400 -5.39 16.48 -8.24
C VAL A 400 -6.16 16.95 -9.48
N TYR A 401 -6.67 18.18 -9.47
CA TYR A 401 -7.43 18.71 -10.62
C TYR A 401 -6.58 18.74 -11.91
N GLU A 402 -5.38 19.28 -11.86
CA GLU A 402 -4.48 19.39 -13.03
C GLU A 402 -4.13 18.03 -13.63
N LYS A 403 -3.93 17.01 -12.79
CA LYS A 403 -3.57 15.66 -13.25
C LYS A 403 -4.75 14.85 -13.75
N LEU A 404 -5.94 15.00 -13.17
CA LEU A 404 -7.09 14.18 -13.51
C LEU A 404 -7.98 14.80 -14.58
N SER A 405 -8.15 16.13 -14.60
CA SER A 405 -9.05 16.83 -15.53
C SER A 405 -8.85 16.54 -17.02
N PRO A 406 -7.64 16.24 -17.54
CA PRO A 406 -7.48 15.87 -18.95
C PRO A 406 -8.12 14.53 -19.35
N HIS A 407 -8.48 13.70 -18.36
CA HIS A 407 -9.01 12.34 -18.55
C HIS A 407 -10.50 12.22 -18.21
N LEU A 408 -11.15 13.33 -17.90
CA LEU A 408 -12.55 13.41 -17.46
C LEU A 408 -13.40 14.08 -18.54
N ASP A 409 -14.69 13.78 -18.55
CA ASP A 409 -15.63 14.53 -19.36
C ASP A 409 -15.89 15.94 -18.81
N GLU A 410 -16.74 16.72 -19.50
CA GLU A 410 -16.98 18.11 -19.14
C GLU A 410 -17.65 18.26 -17.76
N ASP A 411 -18.60 17.39 -17.43
CA ASP A 411 -19.38 17.48 -16.19
C ASP A 411 -18.57 16.96 -15.00
N GLU A 412 -17.86 15.85 -15.19
CA GLU A 412 -16.89 15.29 -14.24
C GLU A 412 -15.80 16.32 -13.91
N ARG A 413 -15.28 17.03 -14.92
CA ARG A 413 -14.25 18.06 -14.72
C ARG A 413 -14.77 19.26 -13.94
N LYS A 414 -15.96 19.79 -14.27
CA LYS A 414 -16.58 20.89 -13.52
C LYS A 414 -16.85 20.50 -12.07
N TRP A 415 -17.30 19.27 -11.87
CA TRP A 415 -17.52 18.72 -10.53
C TRP A 415 -16.22 18.63 -9.74
N LEU A 416 -15.15 18.10 -10.33
CA LEU A 416 -13.84 18.00 -9.67
C LEU A 416 -13.26 19.38 -9.36
N GLU A 417 -13.38 20.35 -10.28
CA GLU A 417 -12.97 21.74 -10.05
C GLU A 417 -13.65 22.33 -8.81
N ALA A 418 -14.95 22.09 -8.65
CA ALA A 418 -15.70 22.57 -7.49
C ALA A 418 -15.25 21.89 -6.17
N LYS A 419 -14.95 20.58 -6.21
CA LYS A 419 -14.42 19.83 -5.05
C LYS A 419 -13.01 20.25 -4.65
N CYS A 420 -12.21 20.70 -5.63
CA CYS A 420 -10.81 21.11 -5.46
C CYS A 420 -10.62 22.64 -5.37
N ARG A 421 -11.69 23.41 -5.12
CA ARG A 421 -11.62 24.86 -4.96
C ARG A 421 -10.69 25.23 -3.79
N ASN A 422 -9.94 26.32 -3.95
CA ASN A 422 -9.08 26.82 -2.86
C ASN A 422 -9.94 27.18 -1.64
N LEU A 423 -9.47 26.74 -0.48
CA LEU A 423 -9.99 27.11 0.81
C LEU A 423 -9.31 28.39 1.30
N THR A 424 -10.12 29.32 1.82
CA THR A 424 -9.66 30.55 2.46
C THR A 424 -10.18 30.59 3.89
N ARG A 425 -9.42 31.18 4.80
CA ARG A 425 -9.99 31.61 6.09
C ARG A 425 -10.90 32.80 5.78
N ASN A 426 -12.17 32.71 6.18
CA ASN A 426 -13.00 33.91 6.21
C ASN A 426 -12.35 34.86 7.22
N SER A 427 -12.07 36.09 6.77
CA SER A 427 -11.40 37.13 7.55
C SER A 427 -12.31 37.70 8.63
#